data_AF-A0A160PIU7-F1
#
_entry.id   AF-A0A160PIU7-F1
#
_cell.length_a   1.000
_cell.length_b   1.000
_cell.length_c   1.000
_cell.angle_alpha   90.00
_cell.angle_beta   90.00
_cell.angle_gamma   90.00
#
_symmetry.space_group_name_H-M   'P 1'
#
loop_
_entity.id
_entity.type
_entity.pdbx_description
1 polymer ?
#
loop_
_entity_poly.entity_id
_entity_poly.type
_entity_poly.pdbx_seq_one_letter_code
_entity_poly.pdbx_strand_id
1 'polypeptide(L)'
;MSGLDDLLRLFRPLARQADARPICWISGIGDAGTDYCPDCARWKAKHLRRRGEKDAVADGGWDHRRESDGTSFCGGCGHLLGYSLSQYAFGEELEHWSSDALVEAIAPIHAYEICELLDGAREYGTPEQVAETVSIATKLAALIPSSPTPTPGGLAEGGR
;
A
#
# COMPACT_ATOMS: atom_id res chain seq x y z
N MET A 1 -17.66 -11.67 -10.15
CA MET A 1 -17.35 -10.97 -8.88
C MET A 1 -16.59 -11.83 -7.86
N SER A 2 -16.72 -13.16 -7.81
CA SER A 2 -15.99 -14.01 -6.84
C SER A 2 -14.45 -13.92 -6.95
N GLY A 3 -13.90 -13.80 -8.16
CA GLY A 3 -12.45 -13.79 -8.38
C GLY A 3 -11.69 -12.63 -7.71
N LEU A 4 -12.25 -11.41 -7.72
CA LEU A 4 -11.62 -10.25 -7.06
C LEU A 4 -11.58 -10.42 -5.54
N ASP A 5 -12.68 -10.90 -4.94
CA ASP A 5 -12.75 -11.10 -3.49
C ASP A 5 -11.78 -12.16 -3.00
N ASP A 6 -11.61 -13.25 -3.76
CA ASP A 6 -10.71 -14.34 -3.41
C ASP A 6 -9.24 -13.89 -3.50
N LEU A 7 -8.89 -13.11 -4.54
CA LEU A 7 -7.57 -12.50 -4.67
C LEU A 7 -7.29 -11.49 -3.56
N LEU A 8 -8.24 -10.61 -3.22
CA LEU A 8 -8.10 -9.70 -2.09
C LEU A 8 -7.87 -10.45 -0.78
N ARG A 9 -8.58 -11.54 -0.53
CA ARG A 9 -8.36 -12.39 0.66
C ARG A 9 -6.96 -13.00 0.68
N LEU A 10 -6.42 -13.35 -0.49
CA LEU A 10 -5.08 -13.92 -0.61
C LEU A 10 -3.97 -12.90 -0.35
N PHE A 11 -4.06 -11.70 -0.91
CA PHE A 11 -3.00 -10.68 -0.80
C PHE A 11 -3.04 -9.90 0.52
N ARG A 12 -4.23 -9.67 1.12
CA ARG A 12 -4.39 -8.85 2.34
C ARG A 12 -3.46 -9.22 3.51
N PRO A 13 -3.23 -10.50 3.85
CA PRO A 13 -2.30 -10.86 4.92
C PRO A 13 -0.86 -10.40 4.67
N LEU A 14 -0.40 -10.44 3.42
CA LEU A 14 0.93 -9.98 3.05
C LEU A 14 0.97 -8.45 2.93
N ALA A 15 -0.06 -7.82 2.35
CA ALA A 15 -0.20 -6.37 2.27
C ALA A 15 -0.15 -5.69 3.64
N ARG A 16 -0.76 -6.29 4.67
CA ARG A 16 -0.72 -5.77 6.05
C ARG A 16 0.70 -5.69 6.62
N GLN A 17 1.64 -6.51 6.12
CA GLN A 17 3.04 -6.47 6.56
C GLN A 17 3.80 -5.28 5.96
N ALA A 18 3.24 -4.58 4.97
CA ALA A 18 3.81 -3.36 4.44
C ALA A 18 3.74 -2.19 5.44
N ASP A 19 2.93 -2.33 6.50
CA ASP A 19 2.84 -1.38 7.62
C ASP A 19 2.56 0.06 7.14
N ALA A 20 1.62 0.19 6.20
CA ALA A 20 1.20 1.47 5.63
C ALA A 20 0.68 2.40 6.73
N ARG A 21 1.26 3.60 6.81
CA ARG A 21 0.93 4.60 7.84
C ARG A 21 -0.14 5.56 7.33
N PRO A 22 -0.96 6.15 8.23
CA PRO A 22 -1.86 7.23 7.83
C PRO A 22 -1.11 8.36 7.14
N ILE A 23 -1.76 8.97 6.16
CA ILE A 23 -1.22 10.09 5.41
C ILE A 23 -1.54 11.42 6.09
N CYS A 24 -0.52 12.26 6.23
CA CYS A 24 -0.60 13.62 6.76
C CYS A 24 0.12 14.58 5.81
N TRP A 25 -0.27 15.85 5.82
CA TRP A 25 0.42 16.94 5.14
C TRP A 25 0.62 18.11 6.09
N ILE A 26 1.34 19.13 5.61
CA ILE A 26 1.49 20.39 6.33
C ILE A 26 0.47 21.37 5.76
N SER A 27 -0.40 21.90 6.61
CA SER A 27 -1.37 22.94 6.23
C SER A 27 -1.06 24.27 6.93
N GLY A 28 -1.78 25.32 6.53
CA GLY A 28 -1.66 26.67 7.08
C GLY A 28 -0.57 27.56 6.47
N ILE A 29 0.30 27.01 5.62
CA ILE A 29 1.43 27.76 5.01
C ILE A 29 1.52 27.57 3.49
N GLY A 30 0.40 27.19 2.87
CA GLY A 30 0.34 26.73 1.48
C GLY A 30 0.60 25.22 1.35
N ASP A 31 0.27 24.68 0.17
CA ASP A 31 0.48 23.27 -0.14
C ASP A 31 1.94 23.02 -0.50
N ALA A 32 2.60 22.13 0.23
CA ALA A 32 3.97 21.72 -0.04
C ALA A 32 4.05 20.49 -0.97
N GLY A 33 2.91 19.88 -1.34
CA GLY A 33 2.82 18.70 -2.19
C GLY A 33 3.52 17.46 -1.62
N THR A 34 3.89 17.47 -0.34
CA THR A 34 4.65 16.40 0.30
C THR A 34 3.81 15.73 1.37
N ASP A 35 3.64 14.42 1.23
CA ASP A 35 2.98 13.59 2.21
C ASP A 35 3.95 13.08 3.29
N TYR A 36 3.44 12.93 4.50
CA TYR A 36 4.17 12.51 5.68
C TYR A 36 3.35 11.51 6.50
N CYS A 37 4.01 10.67 7.29
CA CYS A 37 3.32 9.99 8.39
C CYS A 37 3.02 10.99 9.53
N PRO A 38 2.14 10.66 10.49
CA PRO A 38 1.73 11.60 11.54
C PRO A 38 2.90 12.13 12.38
N ASP A 39 3.89 11.29 12.66
CA ASP A 39 5.04 11.68 13.47
C ASP A 39 5.96 12.64 12.71
N CYS A 40 6.26 12.35 11.44
CA CYS A 40 7.05 13.23 10.59
C CYS A 40 6.33 14.56 10.32
N ALA A 41 5.01 14.55 10.11
CA ALA A 41 4.21 15.76 9.93
C ALA A 41 4.26 16.65 11.18
N ARG A 42 4.03 16.08 12.37
CA ARG A 42 4.12 16.82 13.65
C ARG A 42 5.51 17.40 13.87
N TRP A 43 6.56 16.62 13.60
CA TRP A 43 7.94 17.07 13.69
C TRP A 43 8.20 18.23 12.72
N LYS A 44 7.81 18.09 11.45
CA LYS A 44 8.02 19.09 10.40
C LYS A 44 7.28 20.39 10.71
N ALA A 45 5.99 20.33 11.07
CA ALA A 45 5.20 21.49 11.49
C ALA A 45 5.86 22.24 12.66
N LYS A 46 6.33 21.51 13.68
CA LYS A 46 7.07 22.11 14.81
C LYS A 46 8.34 22.82 14.37
N HIS A 47 9.10 22.27 13.41
CA HIS A 47 10.32 22.89 12.89
C HIS A 47 10.02 24.13 12.04
N LEU A 48 8.97 24.08 11.22
CA LEU A 48 8.52 25.21 10.43
C LEU A 48 8.08 26.39 11.32
N ARG A 49 7.27 26.13 12.35
CA ARG A 49 6.88 27.16 13.34
C ARG A 49 8.07 27.82 14.02
N ARG A 50 9.13 27.06 14.32
CA ARG A 50 10.39 27.60 14.88
C ARG A 50 11.17 28.49 13.90
N ARG A 51 10.92 28.37 12.60
CA ARG A 51 11.55 29.14 11.52
C ARG A 51 10.75 30.35 11.07
N GLY A 52 9.60 30.62 11.69
CA GLY A 52 8.76 31.79 11.39
C GLY A 52 7.41 31.46 10.77
N GLU A 53 7.21 30.21 10.32
CA GLU A 53 5.97 29.72 9.72
C GLU A 53 4.94 29.36 10.80
N LYS A 54 4.42 30.36 11.50
CA LYS A 54 3.63 30.19 12.74
C LYS A 54 2.36 29.37 12.54
N ASP A 55 1.76 29.45 11.36
CA ASP A 55 0.50 28.79 11.03
C ASP A 55 0.70 27.34 10.55
N ALA A 56 1.95 26.85 10.45
CA ALA A 56 2.22 25.48 10.05
C ALA A 56 1.66 24.48 11.07
N VAL A 57 0.74 23.63 10.61
CA VAL A 57 0.14 22.55 11.38
C VAL A 57 0.22 21.24 10.61
N ALA A 58 0.30 20.14 11.36
CA ALA A 58 0.15 18.80 10.79
C ALA A 58 -1.34 18.52 10.66
N ASP A 59 -1.76 18.13 9.47
CA ASP A 59 -3.15 17.87 9.11
C ASP A 59 -3.24 16.51 8.40
N GLY A 60 -4.40 15.88 8.38
CA GLY A 60 -4.56 14.48 7.99
C GLY A 60 -4.39 13.49 9.16
N GLY A 61 -4.11 12.24 8.81
CA GLY A 61 -3.79 11.17 9.75
C GLY A 61 -4.99 10.50 10.42
N TRP A 62 -6.22 10.87 10.04
CA TRP A 62 -7.44 10.20 10.46
C TRP A 62 -7.80 9.00 9.60
N ASP A 63 -7.35 8.98 8.33
CA ASP A 63 -7.59 7.88 7.40
C ASP A 63 -6.26 7.26 6.93
N HIS A 64 -6.31 5.95 6.71
CA HIS A 64 -5.26 5.17 6.06
C HIS A 64 -5.46 5.11 4.54
N ARG A 65 -6.49 5.74 3.97
CA ARG A 65 -6.71 5.75 2.51
C ARG A 65 -7.08 7.14 2.04
N ARG A 66 -6.15 7.81 1.38
CA ARG A 66 -6.42 9.01 0.58
C ARG A 66 -6.19 8.68 -0.89
N GLU A 67 -7.02 9.24 -1.74
CA GLU A 67 -6.82 9.16 -3.18
C GLU A 67 -5.44 9.72 -3.55
N SER A 68 -4.68 8.93 -4.33
CA SER A 68 -3.34 9.27 -4.79
C SER A 68 -3.14 8.80 -6.22
N ASP A 69 -2.26 9.49 -6.94
CA ASP A 69 -1.91 9.17 -8.32
C ASP A 69 -0.85 8.05 -8.45
N GLY A 70 -0.45 7.46 -7.32
CA GLY A 70 0.45 6.31 -7.27
C GLY A 70 0.84 5.94 -5.84
N THR A 71 1.87 5.12 -5.69
CA THR A 71 2.38 4.72 -4.37
C THR A 71 2.94 5.93 -3.60
N SER A 72 2.37 6.21 -2.43
CA SER A 72 2.78 7.34 -1.58
C SER A 72 3.74 6.91 -0.46
N PHE A 73 4.81 7.68 -0.26
CA PHE A 73 5.80 7.45 0.79
C PHE A 73 5.99 8.70 1.64
N CYS A 74 6.23 8.50 2.94
CA CYS A 74 6.53 9.60 3.85
C CYS A 74 7.82 10.31 3.45
N GLY A 75 7.73 11.61 3.14
CA GLY A 75 8.90 12.44 2.81
C GLY A 75 9.90 12.65 3.95
N GLY A 76 9.58 12.18 5.17
CA GLY A 76 10.48 12.23 6.33
C GLY A 76 11.21 10.92 6.61
N CYS A 77 10.49 9.80 6.63
CA CYS A 77 11.04 8.49 7.04
C CYS A 77 10.99 7.39 5.97
N GLY A 78 10.38 7.66 4.81
CA GLY A 78 10.29 6.71 3.71
C GLY A 78 9.31 5.55 3.91
N HIS A 79 8.57 5.50 5.03
CA HIS A 79 7.51 4.51 5.20
C HIS A 79 6.41 4.68 4.15
N LEU A 80 5.86 3.55 3.68
CA LEU A 80 4.65 3.50 2.88
C LEU A 80 3.52 4.24 3.61
N LEU A 81 2.83 5.11 2.88
CA LEU A 81 1.61 5.76 3.33
C LEU A 81 0.41 5.04 2.72
N GLY A 82 -0.66 4.95 3.48
CA GLY A 82 -1.87 4.33 2.98
C GLY A 82 -2.59 5.25 1.98
N TYR A 83 -2.92 4.70 0.82
CA TYR A 83 -3.58 5.39 -0.27
C TYR A 83 -4.64 4.49 -0.91
N SER A 84 -5.50 5.10 -1.72
CA SER A 84 -6.34 4.45 -2.72
C SER A 84 -6.06 5.07 -4.08
N LEU A 85 -6.20 4.30 -5.16
CA LEU A 85 -5.97 4.82 -6.50
C LEU A 85 -7.14 5.70 -6.95
N SER A 86 -6.84 6.82 -7.60
CA SER A 86 -7.83 7.53 -8.40
C SER A 86 -8.21 6.71 -9.63
N GLN A 87 -9.30 7.06 -10.32
CA GLN A 87 -9.64 6.42 -11.59
C GLN A 87 -8.51 6.52 -12.61
N TYR A 88 -7.83 7.67 -12.65
CA TYR A 88 -6.69 7.90 -13.55
C TYR A 88 -5.49 7.03 -13.13
N ALA A 89 -5.15 7.05 -11.84
CA ALA A 89 -4.06 6.25 -11.27
C ALA A 89 -4.27 4.75 -11.46
N PHE A 90 -5.52 4.27 -11.36
CA PHE A 90 -5.86 2.88 -11.64
C PHE A 90 -5.46 2.47 -13.07
N GLY A 91 -5.69 3.34 -14.06
CA GLY A 91 -5.31 3.07 -15.45
C GLY A 91 -3.80 2.98 -15.63
N GLU A 92 -3.05 3.94 -15.07
CA GLU A 92 -1.58 3.98 -15.14
C GLU A 92 -0.95 2.77 -14.41
N GLU A 93 -1.44 2.44 -13.22
CA GLU A 93 -0.96 1.28 -12.46
C GLU A 93 -1.29 -0.04 -13.17
N LEU A 94 -2.46 -0.15 -13.79
CA LEU A 94 -2.81 -1.33 -14.59
C LEU A 94 -1.80 -1.51 -15.73
N GLU A 95 -1.49 -0.44 -16.46
CA GLU A 95 -0.47 -0.47 -17.52
C GLU A 95 0.92 -0.81 -16.97
N HIS A 96 1.30 -0.22 -15.83
CA HIS A 96 2.57 -0.52 -15.15
C HIS A 96 2.73 -2.02 -14.89
N TRP A 97 1.74 -2.64 -14.24
CA TRP A 97 1.77 -4.06 -13.90
C TRP A 97 1.61 -4.99 -15.11
N SER A 98 1.06 -4.49 -16.22
CA SER A 98 0.97 -5.22 -17.49
C SER A 98 2.26 -5.20 -18.31
N SER A 99 3.13 -4.21 -18.12
CA SER A 99 4.27 -3.89 -19.01
C SER A 99 5.54 -4.76 -18.88
N ASP A 100 5.44 -5.98 -18.36
CA ASP A 100 6.51 -7.00 -18.31
C ASP A 100 7.81 -6.61 -17.55
N ALA A 101 7.73 -6.75 -16.22
CA ALA A 101 8.74 -7.43 -15.40
C ALA A 101 8.04 -7.92 -14.12
N LEU A 102 7.45 -9.12 -14.16
CA LEU A 102 6.94 -9.72 -12.93
C LEU A 102 8.13 -9.88 -11.97
N VAL A 103 8.01 -9.28 -10.80
CA VAL A 103 8.99 -9.42 -9.72
C VAL A 103 9.24 -10.90 -9.44
N GLU A 104 10.48 -11.28 -9.10
CA GLU A 104 10.81 -12.68 -8.81
C GLU A 104 10.13 -13.19 -7.53
N ALA A 105 9.74 -12.27 -6.64
CA ALA A 105 9.00 -12.55 -5.41
C ALA A 105 8.09 -11.37 -5.03
N ILE A 106 6.94 -11.66 -4.42
CA ILE A 106 6.03 -10.64 -3.89
C ILE A 106 6.50 -10.20 -2.50
N ALA A 107 6.99 -8.97 -2.42
CA ALA A 107 7.21 -8.28 -1.16
C ALA A 107 5.88 -7.73 -0.59
N PRO A 108 5.81 -7.42 0.71
CA PRO A 108 4.62 -6.82 1.32
C PRO A 108 4.09 -5.57 0.59
N ILE A 109 4.98 -4.72 0.08
CA ILE A 109 4.59 -3.52 -0.68
C ILE A 109 3.90 -3.86 -2.00
N HIS A 110 4.42 -4.83 -2.76
CA HIS A 110 3.77 -5.28 -3.99
C HIS A 110 2.39 -5.87 -3.68
N ALA A 111 2.24 -6.62 -2.58
CA ALA A 111 0.94 -7.12 -2.17
C ALA A 111 -0.05 -6.00 -1.80
N TYR A 112 0.45 -4.89 -1.23
CA TYR A 112 -0.35 -3.69 -0.96
C TYR A 112 -0.79 -3.03 -2.27
N GLU A 113 0.13 -2.77 -3.20
CA GLU A 113 -0.14 -2.18 -4.51
C GLU A 113 -1.17 -3.00 -5.30
N ILE A 114 -1.05 -4.33 -5.30
CA ILE A 114 -2.03 -5.22 -5.95
C ILE A 114 -3.39 -5.19 -5.25
N CYS A 115 -3.46 -4.99 -3.93
CA CYS A 115 -4.73 -4.80 -3.24
C CYS A 115 -5.41 -3.50 -3.68
N GLU A 116 -4.66 -2.40 -3.83
CA GLU A 116 -5.22 -1.14 -4.33
C GLU A 116 -5.63 -1.24 -5.81
N LEU A 117 -4.88 -1.98 -6.64
CA LEU A 117 -5.26 -2.26 -8.02
C LEU A 117 -6.58 -3.07 -8.11
N LEU A 118 -6.73 -4.09 -7.25
CA LEU A 118 -7.96 -4.91 -7.16
C LEU A 118 -9.18 -4.11 -6.69
N ASP A 119 -8.98 -3.22 -5.70
CA ASP A 119 -10.02 -2.30 -5.23
C ASP A 119 -10.38 -1.28 -6.34
N GLY A 120 -9.40 -0.73 -7.06
CA GLY A 120 -9.60 0.16 -8.20
C GLY A 120 -10.35 -0.50 -9.37
N ALA A 121 -10.02 -1.75 -9.70
CA ALA A 121 -10.73 -2.52 -10.73
C ALA A 121 -12.21 -2.74 -10.37
N ARG A 122 -12.52 -2.90 -9.08
CA ARG A 122 -13.90 -3.02 -8.59
C ARG A 122 -14.67 -1.71 -8.73
N GLU A 123 -14.02 -0.59 -8.48
CA GLU A 123 -14.68 0.72 -8.43
C GLU A 123 -14.81 1.36 -9.81
N TYR A 124 -13.76 1.25 -10.64
CA TYR A 124 -13.64 2.01 -11.90
C TYR A 124 -13.46 1.15 -13.15
N GLY A 125 -13.16 -0.15 -13.01
CA GLY A 125 -12.73 -1.00 -14.12
C GLY A 125 -13.84 -1.35 -15.11
N THR A 126 -13.52 -1.31 -16.41
CA THR A 126 -14.33 -1.98 -17.44
C THR A 126 -14.21 -3.50 -17.32
N PRO A 127 -15.10 -4.30 -17.93
CA PRO A 127 -14.98 -5.77 -17.92
C PRO A 127 -13.61 -6.29 -18.38
N GLU A 128 -13.01 -5.63 -19.38
CA GLU A 128 -11.68 -5.96 -19.91
C GLU A 128 -10.58 -5.66 -18.87
N GLN A 129 -10.61 -4.46 -18.27
CA GLN A 129 -9.65 -4.07 -17.23
C GLN A 129 -9.76 -4.93 -15.97
N VAL A 130 -10.97 -5.34 -15.60
CA VAL A 130 -11.20 -6.29 -14.50
C VAL A 130 -10.59 -7.65 -14.83
N ALA A 131 -10.79 -8.16 -16.05
CA ALA A 131 -10.20 -9.43 -16.47
C ALA A 131 -8.67 -9.38 -16.49
N GLU A 132 -8.10 -8.26 -16.95
CA GLU A 132 -6.66 -8.01 -16.96
C GLU A 132 -6.09 -7.94 -15.54
N THR A 133 -6.72 -7.17 -14.65
CA THR A 133 -6.34 -7.07 -13.24
C THR A 133 -6.34 -8.44 -12.57
N VAL A 134 -7.38 -9.25 -12.81
CA VAL A 134 -7.48 -10.62 -12.29
C VAL A 134 -6.35 -11.50 -12.84
N SER A 135 -6.02 -11.38 -14.13
CA SER A 135 -4.92 -12.12 -14.76
C SER A 135 -3.57 -11.78 -14.12
N ILE A 136 -3.27 -10.50 -13.94
CA ILE A 136 -2.06 -10.01 -13.27
C ILE A 136 -1.98 -10.55 -11.84
N ALA A 137 -3.01 -10.30 -11.04
CA ALA A 137 -3.04 -10.71 -9.64
C ALA A 137 -2.95 -12.24 -9.48
N THR A 138 -3.51 -13.02 -10.40
CA THR A 138 -3.39 -14.48 -10.41
C THR A 138 -1.95 -14.94 -10.69
N LYS A 139 -1.24 -14.30 -11.63
CA LYS A 139 0.17 -14.61 -11.89
C LYS A 139 1.04 -14.30 -10.67
N LEU A 140 0.81 -13.15 -10.04
CA LEU A 140 1.56 -12.71 -8.86
C LEU A 140 1.25 -13.54 -7.61
N ALA A 141 0.02 -14.04 -7.48
CA ALA A 141 -0.38 -14.93 -6.40
C ALA A 141 0.46 -16.21 -6.35
N ALA A 142 0.93 -16.72 -7.50
CA ALA A 142 1.80 -17.89 -7.57
C ALA A 142 3.19 -17.65 -6.97
N LEU A 143 3.58 -16.39 -6.74
CA LEU A 143 4.86 -15.99 -6.17
C LEU A 143 4.79 -15.71 -4.67
N ILE A 144 3.60 -15.78 -4.07
CA ILE A 144 3.46 -15.67 -2.62
C ILE A 144 4.01 -16.96 -2.02
N PRO A 145 5.04 -16.91 -1.16
CA PRO A 145 5.57 -18.10 -0.54
C PRO A 145 4.45 -18.79 0.25
N SER A 146 4.18 -20.05 -0.10
CA SER A 146 3.34 -20.90 0.73
C SER A 146 3.96 -20.95 2.11
N SER A 147 3.18 -20.62 3.15
CA SER A 147 3.63 -20.63 4.54
C SER A 147 4.51 -21.85 4.80
N PRO A 148 5.63 -21.73 5.53
CA PRO A 148 6.38 -22.90 5.94
C PRO A 148 5.40 -23.83 6.66
N THR A 149 5.20 -25.02 6.10
CA THR A 149 4.44 -26.06 6.78
C THR A 149 5.11 -26.23 8.14
N PRO A 150 4.39 -26.09 9.27
CA PRO A 150 5.01 -26.34 10.56
C PRO A 150 5.56 -27.76 10.50
N THR A 151 6.88 -27.89 10.50
CA THR A 151 7.52 -29.19 10.61
C THR A 151 6.98 -29.80 11.89
N PRO A 152 6.41 -31.01 11.88
CA PRO A 152 6.07 -31.71 13.11
C PRO A 152 7.40 -32.16 13.74
N GLY A 153 8.06 -31.21 14.38
CA GLY A 153 9.37 -31.36 14.97
C GLY A 153 9.25 -31.73 16.43
N GLY A 154 9.31 -33.03 16.68
CA GLY A 154 9.97 -33.60 17.86
C GLY A 154 9.15 -33.62 19.13
N LEU A 155 8.46 -34.74 19.35
CA LEU A 155 8.33 -35.30 20.69
C LEU A 155 9.75 -35.40 21.28
N ALA A 156 10.11 -34.48 22.17
CA ALA A 156 11.22 -34.71 23.08
C ALA A 156 10.76 -35.79 24.06
N GLU A 157 11.11 -37.03 23.73
CA GLU A 157 11.00 -38.16 24.64
C GLU A 157 11.74 -37.84 25.94
N GLY A 158 11.02 -37.99 27.05
CA GLY A 158 11.62 -38.03 28.37
C GLY A 158 12.38 -39.33 28.62
N GLY A 159 13.35 -39.26 29.52
CA GLY A 159 14.08 -40.41 30.08
C GLY A 159 15.48 -40.55 29.47
N ARG A 160 16.58 -40.56 30.22
CA ARG A 160 16.84 -40.73 31.65
C ARG A 160 18.08 -39.93 32.04
#